data_AF-A0A2E7EHB7-F1
#
_entry.id   AF-A0A2E7EHB7-F1
#
_cell.length_a   1.000
_cell.length_b   1.000
_cell.length_c   1.000
_cell.angle_alpha   90.00
_cell.angle_beta   90.00
_cell.angle_gamma   90.00
#
_symmetry.space_group_name_H-M   'P 1'
#
loop_
_entity.id
_entity.type
_entity.pdbx_description
1 polymer ?
#
loop_
_entity_poly.entity_id
_entity_poly.type
_entity_poly.pdbx_seq_one_letter_code
_entity_poly.pdbx_strand_id
1 'polypeptide(L)'
;MKYLSHAALVVSLCVTDLWSPWSAQLHAQTQTYQQLMQDVLINADYWRATPEILAANYAFENIIGVPGNQADVIAAGGAWQNVTTPDPPARAVTSSSTPQGTAVAFGYPVNYADALPVVFSWPVLPSTVQTSDFLYTLNTGEKISPEVVSINPNMEYNERSTVVTFGEYGNRLTPGTEGAIYVTNVEIVADDTALQLVGPDGLVSAVGLSFASGNPYVPNGGPSLVGAKLSIMSTAGEGAPPVFTGQMPNDGIAYYGDAAEYRLRLLTTGGISPDGVSSVYPDDFENHFRVRVQDGADEIWLTETGQEYPTSVGNIIIHGLADLGATDDPVNDAYVEDHDNQIDIIMSGDEAAMRLITHVEIPATGDYLPFYNPGGPGNTPTVGVTYTMPGPYDLEPVIMALDDPMTVTYIVPEPSITLLFGTALLLGILNRRHIRG
;
A
#
# COMPACT_ATOMS: atom_id res chain seq x y z
N MET A 1 14.77 -78.70 21.60
CA MET A 1 13.62 -77.89 22.09
C MET A 1 14.18 -76.49 22.37
N LYS A 2 13.96 -75.49 21.50
CA LYS A 2 12.82 -74.52 21.52
C LYS A 2 12.82 -73.71 22.84
N TYR A 3 12.99 -72.39 22.98
CA TYR A 3 12.89 -71.15 22.16
C TYR A 3 13.77 -70.05 22.87
N LEU A 4 14.53 -69.16 22.19
CA LEU A 4 14.22 -67.74 21.83
C LEU A 4 13.68 -66.89 23.02
N SER A 5 14.38 -65.89 23.57
CA SER A 5 14.78 -64.53 23.09
C SER A 5 14.03 -63.46 23.90
N HIS A 6 14.72 -62.38 24.29
CA HIS A 6 14.37 -60.95 24.14
C HIS A 6 15.18 -60.10 25.14
N ALA A 7 16.06 -59.26 24.60
CA ALA A 7 16.70 -58.16 25.30
C ALA A 7 15.73 -56.97 25.36
N ALA A 8 15.56 -56.38 26.54
CA ALA A 8 14.73 -55.19 26.73
C ALA A 8 15.53 -53.94 26.33
N LEU A 9 15.05 -53.26 25.28
CA LEU A 9 15.46 -51.93 24.86
C LEU A 9 14.80 -50.92 25.80
N VAL A 10 15.60 -50.16 26.57
CA VAL A 10 15.10 -49.02 27.34
C VAL A 10 14.96 -47.84 26.38
N VAL A 11 13.74 -47.57 25.94
CA VAL A 11 13.38 -46.36 25.18
C VAL A 11 13.10 -45.26 26.21
N SER A 12 13.91 -44.21 26.17
CA SER A 12 13.65 -42.94 26.85
C SER A 12 12.40 -42.33 26.23
N LEU A 13 11.27 -42.39 26.93
CA LEU A 13 10.05 -41.68 26.58
C LEU A 13 10.25 -40.20 26.88
N CYS A 14 10.40 -39.42 25.80
CA CYS A 14 10.32 -37.96 25.84
C CYS A 14 9.01 -37.54 26.50
N VAL A 15 9.12 -36.57 27.41
CA VAL A 15 8.00 -35.80 27.94
C VAL A 15 7.33 -35.12 26.75
N THR A 16 6.06 -35.46 26.50
CA THR A 16 5.22 -34.80 25.52
C THR A 16 4.93 -33.39 26.04
N ASP A 17 5.59 -32.40 25.45
CA ASP A 17 5.15 -31.01 25.51
C ASP A 17 3.74 -30.93 24.93
N LEU A 18 2.82 -30.39 25.74
CA LEU A 18 1.48 -29.99 25.34
C LEU A 18 1.63 -28.78 24.41
N TRP A 19 1.91 -29.04 23.14
CA TRP A 19 1.82 -28.05 22.08
C TRP A 19 0.35 -27.70 21.84
N SER A 20 0.12 -26.39 21.87
CA SER A 20 -1.06 -25.67 21.39
C SER A 20 -1.58 -26.25 20.06
N PRO A 21 -2.90 -26.34 19.81
CA PRO A 21 -3.48 -26.93 18.61
C PRO A 21 -3.24 -26.12 17.31
N TRP A 22 -2.37 -25.12 17.32
CA TRP A 22 -1.96 -24.37 16.14
C TRP A 22 -0.73 -25.00 15.47
N SER A 23 -0.79 -26.29 15.17
CA SER A 23 0.18 -26.91 14.26
C SER A 23 -0.21 -26.61 12.82
N ALA A 24 0.41 -25.56 12.27
CA ALA A 24 0.80 -25.40 10.87
C ALA A 24 -0.05 -26.16 9.83
N GLN A 25 -1.15 -25.54 9.39
CA GLN A 25 -1.56 -25.69 8.01
C GLN A 25 -0.54 -24.88 7.19
N LEU A 26 0.46 -25.56 6.63
CA LEU A 26 1.28 -25.04 5.54
C LEU A 26 0.33 -24.83 4.34
N HIS A 27 -0.42 -23.74 4.36
CA HIS A 27 -1.03 -23.24 3.14
C HIS A 27 0.13 -22.70 2.30
N ALA A 28 0.22 -23.14 1.04
CA ALA A 28 1.04 -22.41 0.10
C ALA A 28 0.42 -21.03 -0.06
N GLN A 29 1.26 -19.99 -0.17
CA GLN A 29 0.78 -18.66 -0.57
C GLN A 29 -0.09 -18.77 -1.82
N THR A 30 -1.13 -17.94 -1.91
CA THR A 30 -1.95 -17.88 -3.12
C THR A 30 -1.10 -17.50 -4.34
N GLN A 31 -1.46 -18.06 -5.50
CA GLN A 31 -0.75 -17.77 -6.74
C GLN A 31 -0.87 -16.28 -7.13
N THR A 32 -1.99 -15.65 -6.79
CA THR A 32 -2.23 -14.21 -7.01
C THR A 32 -1.24 -13.36 -6.23
N TYR A 33 -1.01 -13.69 -4.95
CA TYR A 33 0.02 -13.04 -4.16
C TYR A 33 1.41 -13.23 -4.76
N GLN A 34 1.75 -14.44 -5.21
CA GLN A 34 3.06 -14.68 -5.84
C GLN A 34 3.28 -13.86 -7.12
N GLN A 35 2.23 -13.58 -7.90
CA GLN A 35 2.30 -12.68 -9.06
C GLN A 35 2.53 -11.23 -8.64
N LEU A 36 1.89 -10.80 -7.54
CA LEU A 36 2.09 -9.46 -6.97
C LEU A 36 3.52 -9.25 -6.51
N MET A 37 4.12 -10.25 -5.85
CA MET A 37 5.47 -10.19 -5.29
C MET A 37 6.59 -10.44 -6.30
N GLN A 38 6.31 -10.35 -7.62
CA GLN A 38 7.35 -10.40 -8.65
C GLN A 38 8.13 -9.09 -8.71
N ASP A 39 9.44 -9.20 -8.96
CA ASP A 39 10.38 -8.08 -9.06
C ASP A 39 10.21 -7.33 -10.38
N VAL A 40 9.14 -6.56 -10.45
CA VAL A 40 8.80 -5.69 -11.57
C VAL A 40 8.54 -4.29 -11.03
N LEU A 41 9.49 -3.40 -11.25
CA LEU A 41 9.37 -1.96 -11.03
C LEU A 41 9.60 -1.29 -12.39
N ILE A 42 8.68 -0.42 -12.81
CA ILE A 42 8.75 0.27 -14.08
C ILE A 42 8.47 1.73 -13.80
N ASN A 43 9.47 2.59 -13.99
CA ASN A 43 9.34 4.01 -13.71
C ASN A 43 8.83 4.30 -12.28
N ALA A 44 9.24 3.48 -11.31
CA ALA A 44 8.81 3.55 -9.93
C ALA A 44 9.39 4.77 -9.21
N ASP A 45 8.54 5.53 -8.54
CA ASP A 45 8.93 6.77 -7.87
C ASP A 45 9.82 6.52 -6.65
N TYR A 46 10.95 7.25 -6.58
CA TYR A 46 11.66 7.47 -5.34
C TYR A 46 11.57 8.94 -4.90
N TRP A 47 11.52 9.16 -3.59
CA TRP A 47 11.06 10.39 -2.94
C TRP A 47 12.17 11.16 -2.23
N ARG A 48 13.34 10.55 -2.04
CA ARG A 48 14.49 11.12 -1.32
C ARG A 48 15.79 10.67 -1.94
N ALA A 49 16.86 11.44 -1.72
CA ALA A 49 18.19 11.08 -2.19
C ALA A 49 18.79 9.86 -1.45
N THR A 50 18.24 9.51 -0.28
CA THR A 50 18.67 8.38 0.55
C THR A 50 17.49 7.54 1.01
N PRO A 51 17.68 6.23 1.21
CA PRO A 51 16.62 5.35 1.69
C PRO A 51 16.28 5.67 3.15
N GLU A 52 15.00 5.82 3.44
CA GLU A 52 14.46 6.01 4.78
C GLU A 52 13.01 5.49 4.86
N ILE A 53 12.50 5.35 6.09
CA ILE A 53 11.06 5.18 6.34
C ILE A 53 10.47 6.58 6.47
N LEU A 54 9.54 6.92 5.57
CA LEU A 54 8.80 8.18 5.58
C LEU A 54 7.63 8.14 6.58
N ALA A 55 6.99 6.98 6.73
CA ALA A 55 5.93 6.76 7.71
C ALA A 55 5.83 5.29 8.11
N ALA A 56 5.45 5.03 9.36
CA ALA A 56 5.08 3.69 9.84
C ALA A 56 4.08 3.79 10.99
N ASN A 57 2.94 4.44 10.73
CA ASN A 57 1.93 4.72 11.74
C ASN A 57 0.95 3.55 11.87
N TYR A 58 0.56 3.22 13.10
CA TYR A 58 -0.58 2.32 13.31
C TYR A 58 -1.81 2.90 12.59
N ALA A 59 -2.46 2.12 11.71
CA ALA A 59 -3.51 2.67 10.85
C ALA A 59 -4.90 2.48 11.46
N PHE A 60 -5.24 1.26 11.87
CA PHE A 60 -6.54 0.93 12.47
C PHE A 60 -6.59 -0.49 13.05
N GLU A 61 -7.53 -0.69 13.97
CA GLU A 61 -7.77 -1.95 14.67
C GLU A 61 -8.84 -2.81 13.99
N ASN A 62 -8.60 -4.12 13.88
CA ASN A 62 -9.60 -5.20 13.90
C ASN A 62 -10.62 -5.26 12.72
N ILE A 63 -10.38 -4.59 11.60
CA ILE A 63 -11.30 -4.61 10.44
C ILE A 63 -10.76 -5.37 9.21
N ILE A 64 -9.62 -6.05 9.34
CA ILE A 64 -9.08 -6.93 8.30
C ILE A 64 -9.44 -8.38 8.61
N GLY A 65 -9.95 -9.11 7.62
CA GLY A 65 -10.36 -10.50 7.83
C GLY A 65 -11.72 -10.63 8.51
N VAL A 66 -12.62 -9.67 8.34
CA VAL A 66 -13.98 -9.70 8.86
C VAL A 66 -14.92 -10.32 7.81
N PRO A 67 -15.90 -11.17 8.19
CA PRO A 67 -16.92 -11.59 7.24
C PRO A 67 -17.62 -10.37 6.61
N GLY A 68 -17.74 -10.34 5.28
CA GLY A 68 -18.11 -9.12 4.53
C GLY A 68 -19.56 -8.66 4.62
N ASN A 69 -20.29 -8.97 5.70
CA ASN A 69 -21.64 -8.47 5.93
C ASN A 69 -21.66 -7.37 6.99
N GLN A 70 -22.67 -6.52 6.93
CA GLN A 70 -22.79 -5.33 7.77
C GLN A 70 -22.74 -5.62 9.28
N ALA A 71 -23.38 -6.69 9.74
CA ALA A 71 -23.44 -6.99 11.17
C ALA A 71 -22.06 -7.32 11.73
N ASP A 72 -21.27 -8.12 11.00
CA ASP A 72 -19.92 -8.52 11.42
C ASP A 72 -18.94 -7.35 11.33
N VAL A 73 -19.05 -6.51 10.29
CA VAL A 73 -18.27 -5.26 10.16
C VAL A 73 -18.50 -4.32 11.34
N ILE A 74 -19.77 -4.06 11.68
CA ILE A 74 -20.11 -3.19 12.81
C ILE A 74 -19.63 -3.81 14.13
N ALA A 75 -19.77 -5.13 14.30
CA ALA A 75 -19.31 -5.83 15.50
C ALA A 75 -17.78 -5.76 15.67
N ALA A 76 -17.04 -5.76 14.57
CA ALA A 76 -15.59 -5.55 14.56
C ALA A 76 -15.18 -4.09 14.83
N GLY A 77 -16.13 -3.14 14.79
CA GLY A 77 -15.91 -1.71 14.96
C GLY A 77 -15.61 -0.95 13.66
N GLY A 78 -15.86 -1.57 12.51
CA GLY A 78 -15.85 -0.90 11.21
C GLY A 78 -17.11 -0.07 10.96
N ALA A 79 -17.01 0.87 10.03
CA ALA A 79 -18.15 1.64 9.53
C ALA A 79 -18.82 0.94 8.33
N TRP A 80 -20.10 1.25 8.13
CA TRP A 80 -20.89 0.80 6.97
C TRP A 80 -21.65 1.99 6.37
N GLN A 81 -21.34 2.35 5.12
CA GLN A 81 -21.95 3.50 4.45
C GLN A 81 -23.41 3.26 4.08
N ASN A 82 -24.17 4.34 4.14
CA ASN A 82 -25.40 4.44 3.37
C ASN A 82 -25.07 4.96 1.98
N VAL A 83 -25.20 4.09 0.97
CA VAL A 83 -25.08 4.44 -0.44
C VAL A 83 -26.43 4.28 -1.13
N THR A 84 -26.70 5.15 -2.09
CA THR A 84 -27.96 5.19 -2.85
C THR A 84 -27.92 4.33 -4.09
N THR A 85 -26.73 4.06 -4.64
CA THR A 85 -26.55 3.15 -5.77
C THR A 85 -26.90 1.71 -5.37
N PRO A 86 -27.80 1.03 -6.11
CA PRO A 86 -28.15 -0.37 -5.84
C PRO A 86 -26.97 -1.32 -6.04
N ASP A 87 -26.91 -2.39 -5.24
CA ASP A 87 -25.88 -3.44 -5.30
C ASP A 87 -24.43 -2.88 -5.35
N PRO A 88 -24.08 -1.96 -4.44
CA PRO A 88 -22.77 -1.31 -4.47
C PRO A 88 -21.65 -2.35 -4.27
N PRO A 89 -20.47 -2.14 -4.86
CA PRO A 89 -19.28 -2.90 -4.49
C PRO A 89 -19.04 -2.82 -2.98
N ALA A 90 -18.52 -3.91 -2.39
CA ALA A 90 -18.27 -3.94 -0.94
C ALA A 90 -17.38 -2.78 -0.46
N ARG A 91 -16.44 -2.32 -1.30
CA ARG A 91 -15.55 -1.21 -1.00
C ARG A 91 -16.24 0.15 -0.92
N ALA A 92 -17.34 0.35 -1.63
CA ALA A 92 -18.12 1.58 -1.49
C ALA A 92 -18.88 1.66 -0.16
N VAL A 93 -19.07 0.53 0.54
CA VAL A 93 -19.82 0.49 1.80
C VAL A 93 -18.96 0.24 3.03
N THR A 94 -17.77 -0.32 2.90
CA THR A 94 -16.86 -0.52 4.05
C THR A 94 -15.41 -0.61 3.62
N SER A 95 -14.52 -0.11 4.47
CA SER A 95 -13.08 -0.32 4.32
C SER A 95 -12.58 -1.66 4.90
N SER A 96 -13.48 -2.46 5.49
CA SER A 96 -13.15 -3.81 5.97
C SER A 96 -12.81 -4.76 4.83
N SER A 97 -11.87 -5.69 5.06
CA SER A 97 -11.54 -6.75 4.10
C SER A 97 -12.00 -8.13 4.59
N THR A 98 -12.33 -9.03 3.68
CA THR A 98 -12.66 -10.42 4.05
C THR A 98 -11.40 -11.27 4.19
N PRO A 99 -11.47 -12.41 4.91
CA PRO A 99 -10.34 -13.36 4.95
C PRO A 99 -9.89 -13.80 3.56
N GLN A 100 -10.84 -14.03 2.64
CA GLN A 100 -10.54 -14.41 1.27
C GLN A 100 -9.89 -13.27 0.47
N GLY A 101 -10.38 -12.04 0.63
CA GLY A 101 -9.76 -10.86 0.00
C GLY A 101 -8.33 -10.67 0.47
N THR A 102 -8.09 -10.86 1.76
CA THR A 102 -6.74 -10.82 2.34
C THR A 102 -5.87 -11.94 1.77
N ALA A 103 -6.36 -13.17 1.67
CA ALA A 103 -5.60 -14.28 1.08
C ALA A 103 -5.15 -14.01 -0.37
N VAL A 104 -5.99 -13.34 -1.18
CA VAL A 104 -5.65 -13.02 -2.57
C VAL A 104 -4.46 -12.06 -2.65
N ALA A 105 -4.43 -11.04 -1.78
CA ALA A 105 -3.46 -9.94 -1.85
C ALA A 105 -2.27 -10.08 -0.88
N PHE A 106 -2.36 -10.92 0.15
CA PHE A 106 -1.36 -11.10 1.22
C PHE A 106 -0.90 -12.56 1.38
N GLY A 107 -1.35 -13.44 0.49
CA GLY A 107 -0.97 -14.85 0.44
C GLY A 107 -1.73 -15.76 1.41
N TYR A 108 -2.24 -15.21 2.52
CA TYR A 108 -2.96 -15.95 3.56
C TYR A 108 -4.19 -15.20 4.09
N PRO A 109 -5.24 -15.91 4.51
CA PRO A 109 -6.33 -15.27 5.25
C PRO A 109 -5.86 -14.89 6.65
N VAL A 110 -6.30 -13.73 7.13
CA VAL A 110 -6.25 -13.35 8.55
C VAL A 110 -7.69 -13.21 9.06
N ASN A 111 -7.86 -13.10 10.38
CA ASN A 111 -9.17 -12.85 10.99
C ASN A 111 -9.01 -11.73 11.99
N TYR A 112 -9.86 -10.70 11.90
CA TYR A 112 -9.94 -9.63 12.91
C TYR A 112 -8.60 -8.92 13.17
N ALA A 113 -7.77 -8.80 12.14
CA ALA A 113 -6.45 -8.20 12.24
C ALA A 113 -6.49 -6.68 12.09
N ASP A 114 -5.44 -6.06 12.60
CA ASP A 114 -5.10 -4.66 12.43
C ASP A 114 -4.31 -4.42 11.15
N ALA A 115 -4.11 -3.16 10.80
CA ALA A 115 -3.21 -2.75 9.73
C ALA A 115 -2.16 -1.72 10.17
N LEU A 116 -0.98 -1.84 9.56
CA LEU A 116 0.11 -0.87 9.68
C LEU A 116 0.85 -0.79 8.33
N PRO A 117 0.68 0.32 7.57
CA PRO A 117 1.49 0.63 6.41
C PRO A 117 2.87 1.15 6.82
N VAL A 118 3.91 0.74 6.09
CA VAL A 118 5.28 1.22 6.18
C VAL A 118 5.63 1.81 4.82
N VAL A 119 5.78 3.14 4.80
CA VAL A 119 6.05 3.93 3.60
C VAL A 119 7.55 4.22 3.56
N PHE A 120 8.22 3.75 2.51
CA PHE A 120 9.64 3.97 2.27
C PHE A 120 9.84 5.13 1.31
N SER A 121 10.99 5.78 1.40
CA SER A 121 11.35 6.82 0.43
C SER A 121 11.68 6.24 -0.95
N TRP A 122 12.03 4.97 -1.05
CA TRP A 122 12.38 4.27 -2.28
C TRP A 122 11.47 3.05 -2.45
N PRO A 123 11.16 2.62 -3.69
CA PRO A 123 10.32 1.45 -3.91
C PRO A 123 11.01 0.19 -3.39
N VAL A 124 10.25 -0.71 -2.79
CA VAL A 124 10.75 -1.99 -2.29
C VAL A 124 10.96 -2.95 -3.46
N LEU A 125 11.91 -3.88 -3.31
CA LEU A 125 12.02 -5.02 -4.20
C LEU A 125 11.01 -6.10 -3.74
N PRO A 126 9.90 -6.33 -4.47
CA PRO A 126 8.77 -7.11 -3.97
C PRO A 126 9.13 -8.49 -3.44
N SER A 127 9.99 -9.25 -4.12
CA SER A 127 10.33 -10.62 -3.72
C SER A 127 11.06 -10.70 -2.38
N THR A 128 11.65 -9.59 -1.92
CA THR A 128 12.38 -9.50 -0.66
C THR A 128 11.52 -9.11 0.52
N VAL A 129 10.25 -8.76 0.31
CA VAL A 129 9.34 -8.36 1.39
C VAL A 129 8.82 -9.60 2.10
N GLN A 130 9.21 -9.79 3.36
CA GLN A 130 8.81 -10.90 4.23
C GLN A 130 8.33 -10.37 5.59
N THR A 131 7.50 -11.16 6.29
CA THR A 131 7.02 -10.77 7.63
C THR A 131 8.17 -10.68 8.64
N SER A 132 9.24 -11.44 8.43
CA SER A 132 10.45 -11.45 9.27
C SER A 132 11.29 -10.17 9.17
N ASP A 133 11.11 -9.36 8.13
CA ASP A 133 11.80 -8.07 8.00
C ASP A 133 11.32 -7.05 9.03
N PHE A 134 10.09 -7.18 9.54
CA PHE A 134 9.43 -6.17 10.36
C PHE A 134 9.39 -6.56 11.83
N LEU A 135 9.95 -5.68 12.68
CA LEU A 135 9.89 -5.80 14.13
C LEU A 135 9.18 -4.58 14.73
N TYR A 136 8.06 -4.84 15.38
CA TYR A 136 7.27 -3.80 16.05
C TYR A 136 7.46 -3.88 17.55
N THR A 137 7.75 -2.72 18.17
CA THR A 137 7.82 -2.60 19.62
C THR A 137 6.56 -1.93 20.14
N LEU A 138 5.80 -2.65 20.96
CA LEU A 138 4.60 -2.14 21.61
C LEU A 138 4.96 -1.25 22.81
N ASN A 139 4.03 -0.41 23.24
CA ASN A 139 4.15 0.40 24.46
C ASN A 139 4.34 -0.44 25.75
N THR A 140 3.99 -1.73 25.70
CA THR A 140 4.24 -2.72 26.76
C THR A 140 5.70 -3.18 26.82
N GLY A 141 6.51 -2.84 25.82
CA GLY A 141 7.88 -3.34 25.62
C GLY A 141 7.96 -4.69 24.87
N GLU A 142 6.81 -5.29 24.55
CA GLU A 142 6.75 -6.49 23.72
C GLU A 142 7.23 -6.21 22.29
N LYS A 143 7.88 -7.20 21.69
CA LYS A 143 8.37 -7.16 20.32
C LYS A 143 7.64 -8.22 19.52
N ILE A 144 6.96 -7.80 18.46
CA ILE A 144 6.11 -8.66 17.62
C ILE A 144 6.48 -8.51 16.15
N SER A 145 6.06 -9.50 15.36
CA SER A 145 6.14 -9.49 13.90
C SER A 145 4.74 -9.63 13.30
N PRO A 146 4.52 -9.14 12.08
CA PRO A 146 3.23 -9.24 11.40
C PRO A 146 2.86 -10.69 11.06
N GLU A 147 1.56 -10.96 10.93
CA GLU A 147 1.04 -12.25 10.46
C GLU A 147 1.19 -12.39 8.95
N VAL A 148 0.93 -11.32 8.21
CA VAL A 148 1.07 -11.26 6.74
C VAL A 148 1.58 -9.90 6.29
N VAL A 149 2.16 -9.86 5.10
CA VAL A 149 2.73 -8.65 4.49
C VAL A 149 2.51 -8.64 2.98
N SER A 150 2.30 -7.46 2.41
CA SER A 150 2.16 -7.25 0.97
C SER A 150 2.52 -5.83 0.56
N ILE A 151 2.69 -5.62 -0.74
CA ILE A 151 2.73 -4.29 -1.37
C ILE A 151 1.33 -3.79 -1.76
N ASN A 152 0.29 -4.62 -1.69
CA ASN A 152 -1.09 -4.19 -1.96
C ASN A 152 -1.59 -3.26 -0.85
N PRO A 153 -2.25 -2.14 -1.15
CA PRO A 153 -2.77 -1.71 -2.47
C PRO A 153 -1.79 -0.98 -3.39
N ASN A 154 -0.58 -0.63 -2.97
CA ASN A 154 0.44 0.07 -3.77
C ASN A 154 1.12 -0.87 -4.81
N MET A 155 0.29 -1.42 -5.70
CA MET A 155 0.57 -2.58 -6.56
C MET A 155 1.01 -2.23 -7.98
N GLU A 156 0.80 -0.98 -8.39
CA GLU A 156 1.17 -0.46 -9.70
C GLU A 156 2.70 -0.54 -9.89
N TYR A 157 3.16 -0.71 -11.13
CA TYR A 157 4.60 -0.90 -11.36
C TYR A 157 5.41 0.37 -11.18
N ASN A 158 4.79 1.56 -11.31
CA ASN A 158 5.42 2.86 -11.08
C ASN A 158 5.32 3.35 -9.62
N GLU A 159 4.91 2.48 -8.71
CA GLU A 159 4.77 2.77 -7.29
C GLU A 159 5.65 1.84 -6.43
N ARG A 160 5.05 1.15 -5.44
CA ARG A 160 5.64 0.13 -4.55
C ARG A 160 6.59 0.69 -3.51
N SER A 161 6.35 1.92 -3.09
CA SER A 161 7.03 2.54 -1.95
C SER A 161 6.39 2.16 -0.61
N THR A 162 5.20 1.56 -0.63
CA THR A 162 4.47 1.19 0.59
C THR A 162 4.32 -0.31 0.74
N VAL A 163 4.64 -0.80 1.94
CA VAL A 163 4.36 -2.16 2.37
C VAL A 163 3.26 -2.11 3.44
N VAL A 164 2.23 -2.94 3.30
CA VAL A 164 1.18 -3.08 4.30
C VAL A 164 1.38 -4.38 5.05
N THR A 165 1.25 -4.32 6.37
CA THR A 165 1.30 -5.49 7.24
C THR A 165 0.01 -5.64 8.03
N PHE A 166 -0.42 -6.88 8.26
CA PHE A 166 -1.54 -7.19 9.14
C PHE A 166 -1.13 -8.11 10.30
N GLY A 167 -1.72 -7.87 11.46
CA GLY A 167 -1.44 -8.59 12.71
C GLY A 167 -2.16 -7.92 13.89
N GLU A 168 -1.69 -8.16 15.11
CA GLU A 168 -2.27 -7.61 16.34
C GLU A 168 -1.35 -6.51 16.88
N TYR A 169 -1.66 -5.25 16.62
CA TYR A 169 -0.74 -4.13 16.84
C TYR A 169 -1.17 -3.18 17.95
N GLY A 170 -2.46 -3.14 18.24
CA GLY A 170 -2.97 -2.23 19.26
C GLY A 170 -4.43 -2.40 19.57
N ASN A 171 -4.98 -1.37 20.20
CA ASN A 171 -6.42 -1.25 20.39
C ASN A 171 -6.87 0.22 20.29
N ARG A 172 -8.19 0.45 20.23
CA ARG A 172 -8.80 1.78 20.06
C ARG A 172 -8.70 2.67 21.30
N LEU A 173 -8.05 2.21 22.37
CA LEU A 173 -7.89 3.00 23.58
C LEU A 173 -6.83 4.08 23.35
N THR A 174 -7.13 5.29 23.79
CA THR A 174 -6.19 6.42 23.68
C THR A 174 -4.89 6.09 24.44
N PRO A 175 -3.71 6.37 23.85
CA PRO A 175 -2.42 6.24 24.52
C PRO A 175 -2.40 6.83 25.94
N GLY A 176 -1.82 6.09 26.88
CA GLY A 176 -1.73 6.48 28.29
C GLY A 176 -2.94 6.08 29.15
N THR A 177 -4.01 5.56 28.56
CA THR A 177 -5.11 4.95 29.33
C THR A 177 -4.76 3.52 29.77
N GLU A 178 -5.34 3.07 30.88
CA GLU A 178 -5.12 1.71 31.38
C GLU A 178 -5.62 0.67 30.35
N GLY A 179 -4.75 -0.26 29.97
CA GLY A 179 -5.04 -1.29 28.98
C GLY A 179 -4.79 -0.89 27.53
N ALA A 180 -4.38 0.36 27.25
CA ALA A 180 -4.01 0.76 25.89
C ALA A 180 -2.79 -0.01 25.39
N ILE A 181 -2.90 -0.59 24.19
CA ILE A 181 -1.83 -1.26 23.47
C ILE A 181 -1.65 -0.53 22.15
N TYR A 182 -0.40 -0.20 21.80
CA TYR A 182 -0.08 0.42 20.51
C TYR A 182 1.39 0.28 20.18
N VAL A 183 1.71 0.31 18.88
CA VAL A 183 3.07 0.35 18.37
C VAL A 183 3.72 1.68 18.74
N THR A 184 4.98 1.62 19.20
CA THR A 184 5.80 2.79 19.52
C THR A 184 6.99 2.93 18.58
N ASN A 185 7.47 1.83 18.03
CA ASN A 185 8.58 1.81 17.10
C ASN A 185 8.45 0.68 16.09
N VAL A 186 8.79 0.98 14.84
CA VAL A 186 9.00 0.02 13.76
C VAL A 186 10.48 -0.04 13.43
N GLU A 187 11.02 -1.25 13.27
CA GLU A 187 12.41 -1.48 12.86
C GLU A 187 12.43 -2.52 11.74
N ILE A 188 13.24 -2.27 10.71
CA ILE A 188 13.57 -3.27 9.70
C ILE A 188 14.80 -4.04 10.18
N VAL A 189 14.64 -5.35 10.37
CA VAL A 189 15.66 -6.21 10.98
C VAL A 189 16.28 -7.15 9.96
N ALA A 190 17.49 -7.63 10.26
CA ALA A 190 18.14 -8.61 9.42
C ALA A 190 17.50 -9.99 9.58
N ASP A 191 17.28 -10.68 8.47
CA ASP A 191 16.91 -12.09 8.40
C ASP A 191 17.73 -12.81 7.29
N ASP A 192 17.27 -13.97 6.83
CA ASP A 192 17.93 -14.73 5.75
C ASP A 192 17.76 -14.08 4.35
N THR A 193 16.81 -13.15 4.20
CA THR A 193 16.38 -12.51 2.94
C THR A 193 16.11 -11.02 3.14
N ALA A 194 17.11 -10.27 3.61
CA ALA A 194 16.95 -8.87 3.98
C ALA A 194 16.17 -8.03 2.96
N LEU A 195 15.13 -7.34 3.41
CA LEU A 195 14.38 -6.36 2.63
C LEU A 195 15.31 -5.41 1.87
N GLN A 196 15.09 -5.33 0.55
CA GLN A 196 15.81 -4.43 -0.35
C GLN A 196 14.89 -3.31 -0.84
N LEU A 197 15.45 -2.12 -0.95
CA LEU A 197 14.89 -0.97 -1.66
C LEU A 197 15.66 -0.79 -2.97
N VAL A 198 15.00 -0.23 -3.98
CA VAL A 198 15.59 0.03 -5.29
C VAL A 198 15.81 1.53 -5.46
N GLY A 199 17.07 1.94 -5.41
CA GLY A 199 17.49 3.33 -5.64
C GLY A 199 18.06 3.55 -7.05
N PRO A 200 18.42 4.81 -7.37
CA PRO A 200 19.01 5.16 -8.67
C PRO A 200 20.31 4.40 -8.98
N ASP A 201 21.06 3.99 -7.94
CA ASP A 201 22.31 3.23 -8.06
C ASP A 201 22.14 1.71 -7.88
N GLY A 202 20.90 1.22 -7.75
CA GLY A 202 20.57 -0.19 -7.58
C GLY A 202 20.04 -0.55 -6.19
N LEU A 203 20.18 -1.82 -5.81
CA LEU A 203 19.61 -2.36 -4.58
C LEU A 203 20.35 -1.87 -3.33
N VAL A 204 19.59 -1.49 -2.32
CA VAL A 204 20.09 -1.11 -0.99
C VAL A 204 19.26 -1.80 0.08
N SER A 205 19.93 -2.37 1.08
CA SER A 205 19.24 -3.01 2.21
C SER A 205 18.53 -1.98 3.09
N ALA A 206 17.29 -2.27 3.48
CA ALA A 206 16.51 -1.48 4.43
C ALA A 206 16.85 -1.80 5.90
N VAL A 207 17.69 -2.80 6.17
CA VAL A 207 18.02 -3.23 7.53
C VAL A 207 18.60 -2.07 8.35
N GLY A 208 18.05 -1.88 9.55
CA GLY A 208 18.44 -0.83 10.48
C GLY A 208 17.66 0.48 10.29
N LEU A 209 16.83 0.60 9.26
CA LEU A 209 15.83 1.67 9.21
C LEU A 209 14.83 1.50 10.35
N SER A 210 14.44 2.61 10.98
CA SER A 210 13.47 2.62 12.07
C SER A 210 12.62 3.88 12.05
N PHE A 211 11.44 3.80 12.65
CA PHE A 211 10.48 4.89 12.69
C PHE A 211 9.68 4.86 14.00
N ALA A 212 9.49 6.03 14.61
CA ALA A 212 8.63 6.19 15.79
C ALA A 212 7.16 6.25 15.35
N SER A 213 6.38 5.23 15.72
CA SER A 213 5.02 5.05 15.20
C SER A 213 4.02 6.03 15.81
N GLY A 214 3.18 6.63 14.97
CA GLY A 214 1.98 7.37 15.38
C GLY A 214 0.79 6.45 15.72
N ASN A 215 -0.26 7.04 16.29
CA ASN A 215 -1.48 6.34 16.69
C ASN A 215 -2.71 7.03 16.07
N PRO A 216 -3.64 6.29 15.43
CA PRO A 216 -4.73 6.86 14.65
C PRO A 216 -5.93 7.29 15.52
N TYR A 217 -5.92 6.97 16.82
CA TYR A 217 -6.99 7.24 17.78
C TYR A 217 -6.71 8.47 18.67
N VAL A 218 -5.76 9.32 18.27
CA VAL A 218 -5.47 10.61 18.93
C VAL A 218 -5.87 11.77 18.03
N PRO A 219 -6.14 12.97 18.57
CA PRO A 219 -6.43 14.15 17.76
C PRO A 219 -5.36 14.36 16.69
N ASN A 220 -5.78 14.56 15.44
CA ASN A 220 -4.91 14.72 14.28
C ASN A 220 -4.01 13.50 13.98
N GLY A 221 -4.40 12.31 14.44
CA GLY A 221 -3.67 11.06 14.22
C GLY A 221 -3.95 10.38 12.88
N GLY A 222 -4.85 10.94 12.06
CA GLY A 222 -5.12 10.45 10.71
C GLY A 222 -3.96 10.68 9.73
N PRO A 223 -4.17 10.41 8.44
CA PRO A 223 -3.12 10.44 7.45
C PRO A 223 -2.63 11.85 7.17
N SER A 224 -1.37 11.96 6.78
CA SER A 224 -0.74 13.19 6.32
C SER A 224 0.07 12.93 5.05
N LEU A 225 0.51 13.98 4.38
CA LEU A 225 1.48 13.93 3.30
C LEU A 225 2.87 13.60 3.85
N VAL A 226 3.66 12.89 3.07
CA VAL A 226 5.08 12.62 3.31
C VAL A 226 5.95 12.82 2.06
N GLY A 227 5.30 13.14 0.94
CA GLY A 227 5.95 13.51 -0.30
C GLY A 227 4.96 14.20 -1.25
N ALA A 228 5.47 15.16 -2.00
CA ALA A 228 4.79 15.74 -3.15
C ALA A 228 5.82 15.95 -4.25
N LYS A 229 5.59 15.42 -5.46
CA LYS A 229 6.56 15.44 -6.55
C LYS A 229 5.91 15.90 -7.86
N LEU A 230 6.45 16.99 -8.42
CA LEU A 230 5.99 17.57 -9.68
C LEU A 230 6.84 17.08 -10.85
N SER A 231 6.24 16.31 -11.75
CA SER A 231 6.89 15.78 -12.95
C SER A 231 6.06 16.06 -14.21
N ILE A 232 6.68 15.84 -15.38
CA ILE A 232 5.94 15.72 -16.64
C ILE A 232 5.06 14.46 -16.55
N MET A 233 3.83 14.52 -17.06
CA MET A 233 2.93 13.38 -17.06
C MET A 233 3.52 12.21 -17.86
N SER A 234 3.42 11.00 -17.33
CA SER A 234 3.87 9.77 -17.98
C SER A 234 2.99 8.62 -17.55
N THR A 235 2.65 7.74 -18.50
CA THR A 235 1.96 6.46 -18.20
C THR A 235 2.92 5.28 -18.09
N ALA A 236 4.24 5.54 -18.05
CA ALA A 236 5.21 4.48 -17.87
C ALA A 236 5.04 3.84 -16.50
N GLY A 237 4.78 2.53 -16.50
CA GLY A 237 4.58 1.73 -15.29
C GLY A 237 3.19 1.81 -14.67
N GLU A 238 2.27 2.59 -15.26
CA GLU A 238 0.84 2.46 -14.98
C GLU A 238 0.41 1.02 -15.31
N GLY A 239 -0.24 0.36 -14.37
CA GLY A 239 -0.58 -1.04 -14.49
C GLY A 239 -0.08 -1.92 -13.35
N ALA A 240 -0.75 -3.05 -13.18
CA ALA A 240 -0.44 -4.05 -12.15
C ALA A 240 -0.44 -5.47 -12.77
N PRO A 241 -0.11 -6.52 -11.99
CA PRO A 241 -0.31 -7.89 -12.44
C PRO A 241 -1.79 -8.13 -12.83
N PRO A 242 -2.10 -8.97 -13.84
CA PRO A 242 -3.43 -9.02 -14.47
C PRO A 242 -4.64 -9.25 -13.55
N VAL A 243 -4.45 -9.81 -12.36
CA VAL A 243 -5.52 -10.05 -11.38
C VAL A 243 -5.88 -8.78 -10.58
N PHE A 244 -5.00 -7.78 -10.62
CA PHE A 244 -5.07 -6.56 -9.81
C PHE A 244 -5.40 -5.30 -10.65
N THR A 245 -5.74 -5.45 -11.93
CA THR A 245 -6.02 -4.31 -12.83
C THR A 245 -7.48 -3.87 -12.80
N GLY A 246 -8.22 -4.18 -11.72
CA GLY A 246 -9.67 -3.97 -11.66
C GLY A 246 -10.08 -2.49 -11.69
N GLN A 247 -9.20 -1.61 -11.19
CA GLN A 247 -9.39 -0.17 -11.14
C GLN A 247 -8.59 0.60 -12.18
N MET A 248 -8.13 -0.08 -13.24
CA MET A 248 -7.31 0.54 -14.28
C MET A 248 -8.06 0.64 -15.61
N PRO A 249 -7.74 1.63 -16.47
CA PRO A 249 -6.79 2.71 -16.23
C PRO A 249 -7.38 3.83 -15.34
N ASN A 250 -6.54 4.40 -14.49
CA ASN A 250 -6.81 5.41 -13.46
C ASN A 250 -5.85 6.61 -13.55
N ASP A 251 -4.92 6.61 -14.51
CA ASP A 251 -3.90 7.64 -14.68
C ASP A 251 -4.46 8.96 -15.24
N GLY A 252 -3.67 10.04 -15.12
CA GLY A 252 -4.08 11.37 -15.57
C GLY A 252 -4.42 11.47 -17.06
N ILE A 253 -3.76 10.70 -17.94
CA ILE A 253 -4.07 10.69 -19.38
C ILE A 253 -5.41 9.97 -19.62
N ALA A 254 -5.72 8.92 -18.85
CA ALA A 254 -7.00 8.23 -18.93
C ALA A 254 -8.17 9.16 -18.58
N TYR A 255 -8.00 10.03 -17.59
CA TYR A 255 -9.05 10.97 -17.16
C TYR A 255 -9.13 12.23 -18.02
N TYR A 256 -7.99 12.84 -18.33
CA TYR A 256 -7.92 14.20 -18.88
C TYR A 256 -7.29 14.29 -20.28
N GLY A 257 -6.87 13.16 -20.86
CA GLY A 257 -6.31 13.09 -22.21
C GLY A 257 -5.11 14.02 -22.39
N ASP A 258 -5.08 14.74 -23.51
CA ASP A 258 -3.99 15.68 -23.84
C ASP A 258 -3.85 16.84 -22.84
N ALA A 259 -4.83 17.07 -21.96
CA ALA A 259 -4.74 18.10 -20.93
C ALA A 259 -3.88 17.68 -19.72
N ALA A 260 -3.57 16.39 -19.57
CA ALA A 260 -2.64 15.92 -18.55
C ALA A 260 -1.18 16.10 -19.01
N GLU A 261 -0.67 17.32 -18.90
CA GLU A 261 0.71 17.65 -19.30
C GLU A 261 1.70 17.44 -18.14
N TYR A 262 1.27 17.77 -16.93
CA TYR A 262 2.06 17.65 -15.69
C TYR A 262 1.26 16.94 -14.61
N ARG A 263 2.00 16.33 -13.69
CA ARG A 263 1.48 15.63 -12.54
C ARG A 263 2.19 16.10 -11.29
N LEU A 264 1.41 16.48 -10.29
CA LEU A 264 1.88 16.57 -8.90
C LEU A 264 1.41 15.34 -8.14
N ARG A 265 2.27 14.33 -8.06
CA ARG A 265 2.02 13.07 -7.35
C ARG A 265 2.25 13.25 -5.87
N LEU A 266 1.27 12.87 -5.07
CA LEU A 266 1.27 12.96 -3.62
C LEU A 266 1.53 11.59 -3.03
N LEU A 267 2.31 11.52 -1.95
CA LEU A 267 2.50 10.32 -1.15
C LEU A 267 2.04 10.61 0.27
N THR A 268 1.20 9.72 0.79
CA THR A 268 0.62 9.84 2.13
C THR A 268 1.16 8.78 3.08
N THR A 269 0.99 8.97 4.38
CA THR A 269 1.45 8.04 5.44
C THR A 269 0.83 6.64 5.37
N GLY A 270 -0.18 6.44 4.52
CA GLY A 270 -0.99 5.24 4.36
C GLY A 270 -2.25 5.58 3.56
N GLY A 271 -3.10 4.59 3.25
CA GLY A 271 -4.30 4.86 2.45
C GLY A 271 -5.21 5.93 3.05
N ILE A 272 -5.78 6.79 2.21
CA ILE A 272 -6.59 7.94 2.61
C ILE A 272 -8.03 7.82 2.10
N SER A 273 -8.95 8.44 2.81
CA SER A 273 -10.36 8.50 2.45
C SER A 273 -11.00 9.75 3.09
N PRO A 274 -12.03 10.37 2.50
CA PRO A 274 -12.68 11.54 3.09
C PRO A 274 -13.30 11.28 4.48
N ASP A 275 -13.66 10.03 4.78
CA ASP A 275 -14.30 9.64 6.05
C ASP A 275 -13.85 8.26 6.59
N GLY A 276 -12.84 7.65 5.97
CA GLY A 276 -12.26 6.35 6.32
C GLY A 276 -13.00 5.16 5.71
N VAL A 277 -13.93 5.42 4.79
CA VAL A 277 -14.60 4.40 3.98
C VAL A 277 -14.83 4.85 2.52
N SER A 278 -15.32 6.06 2.28
CA SER A 278 -15.63 6.56 0.94
C SER A 278 -14.36 6.69 0.09
N SER A 279 -14.47 6.47 -1.22
CA SER A 279 -13.39 6.79 -2.16
C SER A 279 -13.14 8.30 -2.21
N VAL A 280 -11.93 8.71 -2.60
CA VAL A 280 -11.63 10.05 -3.11
C VAL A 280 -12.04 10.11 -4.58
N TYR A 281 -12.64 11.21 -5.00
CA TYR A 281 -13.23 11.34 -6.33
C TYR A 281 -12.32 12.17 -7.25
N PRO A 282 -12.38 11.96 -8.57
CA PRO A 282 -11.60 12.78 -9.51
C PRO A 282 -11.86 14.30 -9.39
N ASP A 283 -13.04 14.72 -8.90
CA ASP A 283 -13.44 16.11 -8.70
C ASP A 283 -13.25 16.62 -7.26
N ASP A 284 -12.66 15.83 -6.36
CA ASP A 284 -12.50 16.18 -4.94
C ASP A 284 -11.35 17.16 -4.64
N PHE A 285 -10.62 17.62 -5.65
CA PHE A 285 -9.48 18.55 -5.46
C PHE A 285 -9.86 19.76 -4.59
N GLU A 286 -10.97 20.43 -4.91
CA GLU A 286 -11.40 21.66 -4.25
C GLU A 286 -11.85 21.44 -2.79
N ASN A 287 -12.24 20.20 -2.46
CA ASN A 287 -12.69 19.83 -1.12
C ASN A 287 -11.52 19.60 -0.16
N HIS A 288 -10.34 19.27 -0.67
CA HIS A 288 -9.25 18.75 0.17
C HIS A 288 -7.92 19.46 0.00
N PHE A 289 -7.63 19.99 -1.18
CA PHE A 289 -6.30 20.46 -1.54
C PHE A 289 -6.28 21.93 -1.96
N ARG A 290 -5.10 22.53 -1.82
CA ARG A 290 -4.71 23.73 -2.56
C ARG A 290 -3.22 23.69 -2.87
N VAL A 291 -2.81 24.31 -3.97
CA VAL A 291 -1.40 24.33 -4.41
C VAL A 291 -0.85 25.74 -4.29
N ARG A 292 0.34 25.86 -3.69
CA ARG A 292 1.03 27.15 -3.54
C ARG A 292 1.99 27.40 -4.68
N VAL A 293 1.83 28.56 -5.30
CA VAL A 293 2.75 29.14 -6.28
C VAL A 293 3.42 30.38 -5.69
N GLN A 294 4.76 30.43 -5.80
CA GLN A 294 5.55 31.59 -5.38
C GLN A 294 6.07 32.33 -6.62
N ASP A 295 5.48 33.48 -6.93
CA ASP A 295 5.83 34.29 -8.10
C ASP A 295 6.48 35.61 -7.67
N GLY A 296 7.81 35.60 -7.55
CA GLY A 296 8.53 36.74 -6.99
C GLY A 296 8.12 37.01 -5.55
N ALA A 297 7.48 38.15 -5.28
CA ALA A 297 6.96 38.50 -3.96
C ALA A 297 5.50 38.08 -3.73
N ASP A 298 4.80 37.66 -4.77
CA ASP A 298 3.39 37.30 -4.72
C ASP A 298 3.23 35.81 -4.40
N GLU A 299 2.33 35.51 -3.46
CA GLU A 299 1.89 34.15 -3.15
C GLU A 299 0.52 33.94 -3.80
N ILE A 300 0.40 32.90 -4.62
CA ILE A 300 -0.82 32.53 -5.34
C ILE A 300 -1.24 31.14 -4.88
N TRP A 301 -2.51 30.99 -4.52
CA TRP A 301 -3.12 29.70 -4.17
C TRP A 301 -4.02 29.23 -5.32
N LEU A 302 -3.74 28.04 -5.84
CA LEU A 302 -4.58 27.34 -6.80
C LEU A 302 -5.59 26.51 -6.01
N THR A 303 -6.87 26.84 -6.12
CA THR A 303 -7.95 26.33 -5.24
C THR A 303 -9.13 25.74 -5.99
N GLU A 304 -9.24 25.98 -7.29
CA GLU A 304 -10.35 25.59 -8.15
C GLU A 304 -9.82 24.83 -9.37
N THR A 305 -10.58 23.85 -9.82
CA THR A 305 -10.35 23.10 -11.04
C THR A 305 -10.87 23.87 -12.26
N GLY A 306 -10.27 23.65 -13.43
CA GLY A 306 -10.65 24.30 -14.69
C GLY A 306 -10.37 25.81 -14.76
N GLN A 307 -9.87 26.41 -13.69
CA GLN A 307 -9.49 27.83 -13.63
C GLN A 307 -8.07 28.04 -14.17
N GLU A 308 -7.89 29.08 -14.99
CA GLU A 308 -6.56 29.56 -15.39
C GLU A 308 -5.99 30.51 -14.33
N TYR A 309 -4.82 30.16 -13.80
CA TYR A 309 -4.08 30.96 -12.84
C TYR A 309 -2.87 31.62 -13.51
N PRO A 310 -2.93 32.94 -13.78
CA PRO A 310 -1.82 33.65 -14.41
C PRO A 310 -0.67 33.87 -13.41
N THR A 311 0.55 33.74 -13.93
CA THR A 311 1.82 34.10 -13.27
C THR A 311 2.58 35.08 -14.16
N SER A 312 3.72 35.57 -13.69
CA SER A 312 4.62 36.46 -14.46
C SER A 312 5.25 35.78 -15.67
N VAL A 313 5.21 34.44 -15.75
CA VAL A 313 5.91 33.64 -16.77
C VAL A 313 4.99 32.66 -17.53
N GLY A 314 3.68 32.72 -17.32
CA GLY A 314 2.72 31.83 -17.96
C GLY A 314 1.49 31.54 -17.12
N ASN A 315 0.78 30.46 -17.40
CA ASN A 315 -0.39 30.02 -16.64
C ASN A 315 -0.27 28.59 -16.10
N ILE A 316 -1.12 28.28 -15.12
CA ILE A 316 -1.36 26.94 -14.60
C ILE A 316 -2.87 26.71 -14.58
N ILE A 317 -3.31 25.51 -14.97
CA ILE A 317 -4.68 25.02 -14.80
C ILE A 317 -4.61 23.69 -14.05
N ILE A 318 -5.43 23.53 -13.00
CA ILE A 318 -5.65 22.24 -12.34
C ILE A 318 -6.89 21.59 -12.97
N HIS A 319 -6.79 20.33 -13.38
CA HIS A 319 -7.90 19.59 -14.00
C HIS A 319 -8.68 18.73 -13.00
N GLY A 320 -8.02 18.24 -11.97
CA GLY A 320 -8.61 17.42 -10.92
C GLY A 320 -7.61 16.38 -10.40
N LEU A 321 -8.15 15.29 -9.84
CA LEU A 321 -7.40 14.19 -9.25
C LEU A 321 -7.41 12.95 -10.16
N ALA A 322 -6.29 12.23 -10.20
CA ALA A 322 -6.13 10.92 -10.83
C ALA A 322 -5.32 9.98 -9.91
N ASP A 323 -4.96 8.79 -10.39
CA ASP A 323 -4.34 7.73 -9.55
C ASP A 323 -5.33 7.30 -8.46
N LEU A 324 -6.55 7.03 -8.88
CA LEU A 324 -7.69 6.66 -8.04
C LEU A 324 -8.31 5.37 -8.58
N GLY A 325 -9.19 5.42 -9.57
CA GLY A 325 -9.81 4.20 -10.08
C GLY A 325 -10.37 4.34 -11.48
N ALA A 326 -10.79 3.25 -12.10
CA ALA A 326 -11.39 3.35 -13.41
C ALA A 326 -12.70 4.12 -13.26
N THR A 327 -12.84 5.22 -13.98
CA THR A 327 -13.99 6.10 -13.88
C THR A 327 -14.91 5.95 -15.08
N ASP A 328 -16.21 5.88 -14.80
CA ASP A 328 -17.29 6.09 -15.77
C ASP A 328 -17.92 7.46 -15.45
N ASP A 329 -18.13 8.32 -16.45
CA ASP A 329 -18.78 9.63 -16.26
C ASP A 329 -20.31 9.48 -16.44
N PRO A 330 -21.15 9.84 -15.43
CA PRO A 330 -20.81 10.46 -14.15
C PRO A 330 -20.47 9.48 -13.02
N VAL A 331 -19.53 9.90 -12.18
CA VAL A 331 -19.16 9.23 -10.92
C VAL A 331 -20.33 9.28 -9.94
N ASN A 332 -20.57 8.18 -9.22
CA ASN A 332 -21.65 8.06 -8.25
C ASN A 332 -21.13 7.58 -6.87
N ASP A 333 -22.03 7.40 -5.91
CA ASP A 333 -21.70 6.98 -4.54
C ASP A 333 -21.28 5.50 -4.37
N ALA A 334 -21.20 4.74 -5.47
CA ALA A 334 -20.61 3.40 -5.53
C ALA A 334 -19.24 3.37 -6.24
N TYR A 335 -18.66 4.52 -6.56
CA TYR A 335 -17.32 4.62 -7.12
C TYR A 335 -16.27 4.04 -6.15
N VAL A 336 -15.29 3.33 -6.71
CA VAL A 336 -14.24 2.64 -5.96
C VAL A 336 -12.90 2.99 -6.59
N GLU A 337 -12.07 3.72 -5.84
CA GLU A 337 -10.65 3.91 -6.13
C GLU A 337 -9.85 2.60 -5.86
N ASP A 338 -8.56 2.59 -6.19
CA ASP A 338 -7.58 1.52 -5.97
C ASP A 338 -7.16 1.41 -4.50
N HIS A 339 -7.43 2.47 -3.73
CA HIS A 339 -7.24 2.62 -2.29
C HIS A 339 -5.78 2.58 -1.85
N ASP A 340 -4.86 2.93 -2.74
CA ASP A 340 -3.48 3.10 -2.33
C ASP A 340 -3.23 4.43 -1.61
N ASN A 341 -1.96 4.77 -1.47
CA ASN A 341 -1.53 5.93 -0.68
C ASN A 341 -0.91 7.02 -1.55
N GLN A 342 -1.19 7.00 -2.86
CA GLN A 342 -0.82 8.00 -3.83
C GLN A 342 -2.05 8.61 -4.50
N ILE A 343 -1.92 9.89 -4.86
CA ILE A 343 -2.94 10.67 -5.56
C ILE A 343 -2.22 11.63 -6.49
N ASP A 344 -2.71 11.77 -7.71
CA ASP A 344 -2.16 12.67 -8.70
C ASP A 344 -3.02 13.92 -8.86
N ILE A 345 -2.46 15.11 -8.62
CA ILE A 345 -3.08 16.37 -9.07
C ILE A 345 -2.62 16.63 -10.51
N ILE A 346 -3.58 16.63 -11.45
CA ILE A 346 -3.30 16.76 -12.89
C ILE A 346 -3.40 18.21 -13.33
N MET A 347 -2.41 18.65 -14.12
CA MET A 347 -2.27 20.05 -14.51
C MET A 347 -1.81 20.22 -15.96
N SER A 348 -2.14 21.39 -16.53
CA SER A 348 -1.57 21.88 -17.80
C SER A 348 -1.12 23.34 -17.66
N GLY A 349 -0.27 23.78 -18.57
CA GLY A 349 0.16 25.18 -18.65
C GLY A 349 1.62 25.33 -19.05
N ASP A 350 2.18 26.49 -18.76
CA ASP A 350 3.58 26.78 -19.10
C ASP A 350 4.54 26.13 -18.10
N GLU A 351 5.54 25.40 -18.60
CA GLU A 351 6.57 24.76 -17.75
C GLU A 351 7.24 25.76 -16.81
N ALA A 352 7.48 26.99 -17.28
CA ALA A 352 8.06 28.06 -16.47
C ALA A 352 7.17 28.45 -15.28
N ALA A 353 5.84 28.40 -15.45
CA ALA A 353 4.89 28.65 -14.38
C ALA A 353 4.81 27.46 -13.42
N MET A 354 4.83 26.22 -13.93
CA MET A 354 4.89 25.00 -13.10
C MET A 354 6.08 25.02 -12.13
N ARG A 355 7.23 25.55 -12.57
CA ARG A 355 8.44 25.70 -11.74
C ARG A 355 8.29 26.67 -10.56
N LEU A 356 7.21 27.46 -10.52
CA LEU A 356 6.89 28.33 -9.40
C LEU A 356 6.05 27.63 -8.31
N ILE A 357 5.56 26.42 -8.56
CA ILE A 357 4.89 25.60 -7.54
C ILE A 357 5.91 25.23 -6.46
N THR A 358 5.54 25.44 -5.21
CA THR A 358 6.44 25.19 -4.07
C THR A 358 5.88 24.19 -3.08
N HIS A 359 4.56 24.17 -2.87
CA HIS A 359 3.92 23.34 -1.83
C HIS A 359 2.54 22.90 -2.29
N VAL A 360 2.08 21.79 -1.74
CA VAL A 360 0.68 21.39 -1.69
C VAL A 360 0.21 21.45 -0.24
N GLU A 361 -1.05 21.78 -0.04
CA GLU A 361 -1.62 21.88 1.30
C GLU A 361 -2.90 21.07 1.40
N ILE A 362 -3.06 20.39 2.54
CA ILE A 362 -4.32 19.87 3.05
C ILE A 362 -4.71 20.78 4.22
N PRO A 363 -5.64 21.74 4.04
CA PRO A 363 -5.95 22.67 5.12
C PRO A 363 -6.67 22.00 6.30
N ALA A 364 -7.47 20.96 6.04
CA ALA A 364 -8.23 20.19 7.03
C ALA A 364 -9.11 21.04 7.98
N THR A 365 -9.59 22.19 7.50
CA THR A 365 -10.39 23.14 8.29
C THR A 365 -11.22 24.05 7.40
N GLY A 366 -12.26 24.66 7.98
CA GLY A 366 -13.12 25.61 7.27
C GLY A 366 -13.94 24.89 6.22
N ASP A 367 -13.81 25.32 4.96
CA ASP A 367 -14.48 24.71 3.81
C ASP A 367 -13.75 23.47 3.29
N TYR A 368 -12.53 23.19 3.79
CA TYR A 368 -11.75 22.02 3.41
C TYR A 368 -11.93 20.87 4.39
N LEU A 369 -12.13 19.67 3.86
CA LEU A 369 -12.35 18.45 4.61
C LEU A 369 -11.01 17.75 4.91
N PRO A 370 -10.85 17.15 6.11
CA PRO A 370 -9.71 16.31 6.41
C PRO A 370 -9.83 14.95 5.70
N PHE A 371 -8.72 14.22 5.62
CA PHE A 371 -8.72 12.79 5.29
C PHE A 371 -8.68 11.93 6.55
N TYR A 372 -9.02 10.66 6.41
CA TYR A 372 -8.98 9.62 7.44
C TYR A 372 -8.28 8.38 6.89
N ASN A 373 -7.62 7.65 7.79
CA ASN A 373 -7.22 6.27 7.50
C ASN A 373 -8.50 5.42 7.42
N PRO A 374 -8.44 4.23 6.80
CA PRO A 374 -9.50 3.24 6.97
C PRO A 374 -9.86 3.02 8.46
N GLY A 375 -11.11 2.64 8.73
CA GLY A 375 -11.63 2.59 10.10
C GLY A 375 -12.09 3.94 10.66
N GLY A 376 -12.27 4.93 9.78
CA GLY A 376 -12.94 6.20 10.10
C GLY A 376 -14.46 6.04 10.26
N PRO A 377 -15.17 7.12 10.61
CA PRO A 377 -16.58 7.07 11.00
C PRO A 377 -17.55 6.75 9.84
N GLY A 378 -17.15 6.96 8.59
CA GLY A 378 -18.07 6.96 7.46
C GLY A 378 -19.17 8.03 7.59
N ASN A 379 -20.18 7.94 6.72
CA ASN A 379 -21.35 8.82 6.72
C ASN A 379 -22.44 8.42 7.73
N THR A 380 -22.33 7.24 8.33
CA THR A 380 -23.32 6.68 9.27
C THR A 380 -22.61 5.97 10.43
N PRO A 381 -21.95 6.71 11.34
CA PRO A 381 -21.19 6.11 12.43
C PRO A 381 -22.09 5.37 13.43
N THR A 382 -21.61 4.24 13.94
CA THR A 382 -22.28 3.47 14.98
C THR A 382 -22.01 4.09 16.35
N VAL A 383 -23.07 4.32 17.12
CA VAL A 383 -22.98 4.93 18.46
C VAL A 383 -22.13 4.06 19.38
N GLY A 384 -21.11 4.68 20.01
CA GLY A 384 -20.24 4.03 20.99
C GLY A 384 -19.00 3.35 20.39
N VAL A 385 -18.88 3.31 19.06
CA VAL A 385 -17.65 2.86 18.38
C VAL A 385 -16.64 4.01 18.36
N THR A 386 -15.38 3.68 18.65
CA THR A 386 -14.25 4.61 18.47
C THR A 386 -13.69 4.41 17.08
N TYR A 387 -13.61 5.48 16.28
CA TYR A 387 -13.09 5.46 14.92
C TYR A 387 -11.71 6.11 14.86
N THR A 388 -10.99 5.89 13.75
CA THR A 388 -9.78 6.66 13.47
C THR A 388 -10.11 8.15 13.39
N MET A 389 -9.17 8.97 13.82
CA MET A 389 -9.30 10.42 13.86
C MET A 389 -8.91 11.03 12.51
N PRO A 390 -9.44 12.23 12.17
CA PRO A 390 -9.02 12.95 10.98
C PRO A 390 -7.52 13.26 10.99
N GLY A 391 -6.97 13.41 9.80
CA GLY A 391 -5.62 13.90 9.55
C GLY A 391 -5.45 15.38 9.96
N PRO A 392 -4.20 15.81 10.17
CA PRO A 392 -3.89 17.19 10.53
C PRO A 392 -4.04 18.15 9.33
N TYR A 393 -3.93 19.45 9.63
CA TYR A 393 -3.40 20.42 8.66
C TYR A 393 -2.03 19.93 8.17
N ASP A 394 -1.78 20.04 6.87
CA ASP A 394 -0.51 19.66 6.29
C ASP A 394 -0.09 20.59 5.14
N LEU A 395 1.21 20.89 5.06
CA LEU A 395 1.82 21.73 4.03
C LEU A 395 3.12 21.07 3.58
N GLU A 396 3.03 20.25 2.53
CA GLU A 396 4.14 19.44 2.03
C GLU A 396 4.91 20.21 0.94
N PRO A 397 6.24 20.33 1.06
CA PRO A 397 7.07 20.91 0.01
C PRO A 397 7.07 20.04 -1.25
N VAL A 398 7.04 20.69 -2.41
CA VAL A 398 7.08 20.02 -3.71
C VAL A 398 8.53 19.77 -4.14
N ILE A 399 8.81 18.52 -4.45
CA ILE A 399 10.04 18.08 -5.13
C ILE A 399 9.89 18.40 -6.61
N MET A 400 10.81 19.21 -7.13
CA MET A 400 10.84 19.57 -8.55
C MET A 400 11.50 18.44 -9.37
N ALA A 401 10.69 17.70 -10.12
CA ALA A 401 11.09 16.52 -10.88
C ALA A 401 10.75 16.65 -12.39
N LEU A 402 10.76 17.88 -12.91
CA LEU A 402 10.52 18.15 -14.34
C LEU A 402 11.72 17.75 -15.21
N ASP A 403 12.95 17.92 -14.70
CA ASP A 403 14.19 17.62 -15.43
C ASP A 403 14.68 16.18 -15.22
N ASP A 404 14.43 15.63 -14.03
CA ASP A 404 14.67 14.25 -13.65
C ASP A 404 13.42 13.77 -12.91
N PRO A 405 12.67 12.78 -13.45
CA PRO A 405 11.42 12.32 -12.85
C PRO A 405 11.64 11.62 -11.49
N MET A 406 12.90 11.34 -11.11
CA MET A 406 13.25 10.60 -9.90
C MET A 406 12.54 9.25 -9.84
N THR A 407 12.75 8.46 -10.88
CA THR A 407 12.17 7.12 -11.02
C THR A 407 13.24 6.05 -11.25
N VAL A 408 12.90 4.81 -10.92
CA VAL A 408 13.74 3.62 -11.16
C VAL A 408 12.99 2.56 -11.96
N THR A 409 13.72 1.75 -12.70
CA THR A 409 13.19 0.55 -13.35
C THR A 409 14.05 -0.63 -12.98
N TYR A 410 13.43 -1.68 -12.45
CA TYR A 410 14.09 -2.90 -12.04
C TYR A 410 13.20 -4.09 -12.37
N ILE A 411 13.69 -4.94 -13.27
CA ILE A 411 12.97 -6.14 -13.70
C ILE A 411 13.93 -7.30 -13.63
N VAL A 412 13.63 -8.31 -12.81
CA VAL A 412 14.33 -9.59 -12.85
C VAL A 412 13.63 -10.44 -13.90
N PRO A 413 14.28 -10.80 -15.03
CA PRO A 413 13.66 -11.70 -15.99
C PRO A 413 13.42 -13.05 -15.30
N GLU A 414 12.19 -13.56 -15.37
CA GLU A 414 11.92 -14.96 -15.06
C GLU A 414 12.97 -15.83 -15.77
N PRO A 415 13.66 -16.76 -15.06
CA PRO A 415 14.62 -17.62 -15.71
C PRO A 415 13.89 -18.37 -16.82
N SER A 416 14.19 -18.00 -18.08
CA SER A 416 13.63 -18.67 -19.24
C SER A 416 13.77 -20.17 -19.04
N ILE A 417 12.63 -20.86 -18.91
CA ILE A 417 12.60 -22.32 -18.92
C ILE A 417 13.13 -22.70 -20.29
N THR A 418 14.43 -22.96 -20.36
CA THR A 418 15.04 -23.65 -21.48
C THR A 418 14.43 -25.04 -21.42
N LEU A 419 13.33 -25.20 -22.16
CA LEU A 419 12.71 -26.47 -22.44
C LEU A 419 13.83 -27.40 -22.94
N LEU A 420 14.27 -28.32 -22.09
CA LEU A 420 15.23 -29.37 -22.40
C LEU A 420 14.60 -30.40 -23.35
N PHE A 421 14.07 -29.95 -24.50
CA PHE A 421 13.75 -30.80 -25.63
C PHE A 421 15.02 -31.00 -26.44
N GLY A 422 15.84 -31.97 -26.06
CA GLY A 422 16.98 -32.27 -26.91
C GLY A 422 18.05 -33.24 -26.45
N THR A 423 17.76 -34.31 -25.71
CA THR A 423 18.67 -35.49 -25.67
C THR A 423 18.00 -36.77 -25.17
N ALA A 424 16.86 -37.16 -25.76
CA ALA A 424 16.26 -38.49 -25.53
C ALA A 424 16.05 -39.30 -26.82
N LEU A 425 16.72 -38.94 -27.92
CA LEU A 425 16.60 -39.64 -29.20
C LEU A 425 17.96 -39.95 -29.85
N LEU A 426 18.87 -40.61 -29.12
CA LEU A 426 20.05 -41.21 -29.75
C LEU A 426 20.62 -42.43 -28.99
N LEU A 427 19.75 -43.28 -28.45
CA LEU A 427 20.15 -44.56 -27.83
C LEU A 427 19.30 -45.76 -28.29
N GLY A 428 18.62 -45.63 -29.44
CA GLY A 428 17.72 -46.66 -29.99
C GLY A 428 18.13 -47.30 -31.31
N ILE A 429 19.25 -46.90 -31.94
CA ILE A 429 19.68 -47.45 -33.24
C ILE A 429 21.19 -47.61 -33.26
N LEU A 430 21.72 -48.65 -32.62
CA LEU A 430 22.98 -49.33 -32.97
C LEU A 430 23.27 -50.45 -31.95
N ASN A 431 22.55 -51.57 -32.04
CA ASN A 431 23.16 -52.89 -31.80
C ASN A 431 22.22 -54.03 -32.21
N ARG A 432 22.14 -54.29 -33.51
CA ARG A 432 21.94 -55.64 -34.05
C ARG A 432 23.16 -55.99 -34.87
N ARG A 433 24.06 -56.83 -34.33
CA ARG A 433 24.55 -58.05 -34.99
C ARG A 433 25.57 -58.81 -34.14
N HIS A 434 25.20 -60.07 -33.89
CA HIS A 434 26.02 -61.28 -33.85
C HIS A 434 27.03 -61.50 -32.72
N ILE A 435 26.73 -62.49 -31.87
CA ILE A 435 27.59 -63.69 -31.72
C ILE A 435 26.69 -64.95 -31.74
N ARG A 436 27.18 -65.97 -32.44
CA ARG A 436 26.60 -67.31 -32.67
C ARG A 436 26.75 -68.21 -31.43
N GLY A 437 25.82 -69.16 -31.30
CA GLY A 437 25.86 -70.31 -30.41
C GLY A 437 24.57 -71.10 -30.59
#